data_AF-A0A6B3EX02-F1
#
_entry.id   AF-A0A6B3EX02-F1
#
_cell.length_a   1.000
_cell.length_b   1.000
_cell.length_c   1.000
_cell.angle_alpha   90.00
_cell.angle_beta   90.00
_cell.angle_gamma   90.00
#
_symmetry.space_group_name_H-M   'P 1'
#
loop_
_entity.id
_entity.type
_entity.pdbx_description
1 polymer ?
#
loop_
_entity_poly.entity_id
_entity_poly.type
_entity_poly.pdbx_seq_one_letter_code
_entity_poly.pdbx_strand_id
1 'polypeptide(L)'
;MKFTDGYWQVRPGVTLRHATTVADVQAGPGRLTAYAATGRGTTRGATLNSPLLTVELWSPAEGVIGVRLTHHAGRLRRGPDFTLAEPVPGAGRTRHEDGVAELVSGPLTARL
;
A
#
# COMPACT_ATOMS: atom_id res chain seq x y z
N MET A 1 -5.98 7.24 -18.93
CA MET A 1 -6.24 5.85 -19.43
C MET A 1 -7.56 5.37 -18.84
N LYS A 2 -8.32 4.51 -19.52
CA LYS A 2 -9.58 3.93 -19.00
C LYS A 2 -9.39 2.43 -18.78
N PHE A 3 -9.78 1.91 -17.62
CA PHE A 3 -9.68 0.48 -17.25
C PHE A 3 -11.05 -0.20 -17.12
N THR A 4 -12.09 0.57 -16.82
CA THR A 4 -13.48 0.12 -16.73
C THR A 4 -14.25 0.44 -18.01
N ASP A 5 -15.36 -0.29 -18.21
CA ASP A 5 -16.37 -0.05 -19.23
C ASP A 5 -17.73 0.17 -18.54
N GLY A 6 -18.01 1.43 -18.23
CA GLY A 6 -19.11 1.80 -17.35
C GLY A 6 -18.85 1.39 -15.89
N TYR A 7 -19.94 1.23 -15.13
CA TYR A 7 -19.89 0.88 -13.71
C TYR A 7 -19.69 -0.63 -13.48
N TRP A 8 -20.21 -1.46 -14.39
CA TRP A 8 -20.35 -2.91 -14.17
C TRP A 8 -19.26 -3.76 -14.82
N GLN A 9 -18.59 -3.24 -15.84
CA GLN A 9 -17.68 -4.05 -16.65
C GLN A 9 -16.25 -3.55 -16.60
N VAL A 10 -15.33 -4.50 -16.79
CA VAL A 10 -13.90 -4.23 -17.02
C VAL A 10 -13.68 -4.26 -18.53
N ARG A 11 -12.79 -3.40 -19.02
CA ARG A 11 -12.49 -3.37 -20.46
C ARG A 11 -11.92 -4.70 -20.95
N PRO A 12 -12.26 -5.13 -22.18
CA PRO A 12 -11.66 -6.31 -22.79
C PRO A 12 -10.12 -6.24 -22.76
N GLY A 13 -9.48 -7.34 -22.34
CA GLY A 13 -8.02 -7.43 -22.22
C GLY A 13 -7.43 -6.87 -20.92
N VAL A 14 -8.24 -6.33 -20.00
CA VAL A 14 -7.78 -5.86 -18.68
C VAL A 14 -8.16 -6.87 -17.60
N THR A 15 -7.19 -7.24 -16.77
CA THR A 15 -7.41 -8.04 -15.55
C THR A 15 -7.12 -7.18 -14.33
N LEU A 16 -8.14 -6.90 -13.51
CA LEU A 16 -7.97 -6.14 -12.27
C LEU A 16 -7.66 -7.07 -11.10
N ARG A 17 -6.68 -6.70 -10.29
CA ARG A 17 -6.33 -7.35 -9.02
C ARG A 17 -6.26 -6.27 -7.95
N HIS A 18 -7.19 -6.28 -7.01
CA HIS A 18 -7.31 -5.26 -5.98
C HIS A 18 -6.75 -5.78 -4.65
N ALA A 19 -6.10 -4.92 -3.87
CA ALA A 19 -5.79 -5.22 -2.46
C ALA A 19 -7.10 -5.37 -1.68
N THR A 20 -7.53 -6.61 -1.40
CA THR A 20 -8.84 -6.88 -0.79
C THR A 20 -8.74 -7.25 0.69
N THR A 21 -7.61 -7.78 1.12
CA THR A 21 -7.44 -8.28 2.48
C THR A 21 -5.99 -8.05 2.91
N VAL A 22 -5.79 -7.47 4.08
CA VAL A 22 -4.47 -7.35 4.71
C VAL A 22 -4.11 -8.70 5.29
N ALA A 23 -3.08 -9.34 4.73
CA ALA A 23 -2.60 -10.64 5.19
C ALA A 23 -1.62 -10.51 6.36
N ASP A 24 -0.82 -9.45 6.37
CA ASP A 24 0.14 -9.15 7.43
C ASP A 24 0.48 -7.65 7.45
N VAL A 25 0.92 -7.15 8.61
CA VAL A 25 1.38 -5.77 8.81
C VAL A 25 2.66 -5.74 9.63
N GLN A 26 3.66 -5.05 9.10
CA GLN A 26 4.90 -4.70 9.79
C GLN A 26 4.89 -3.20 10.11
N ALA A 27 4.74 -2.87 11.39
CA ALA A 27 4.82 -1.51 11.88
C ALA A 27 6.20 -1.25 12.50
N GLY A 28 6.84 -0.16 12.08
CA GLY A 28 8.07 0.36 12.67
C GLY A 28 7.97 1.87 12.86
N PRO A 29 8.97 2.51 13.50
CA PRO A 29 8.93 3.94 13.78
C PRO A 29 8.66 4.78 12.52
N GLY A 30 7.46 5.38 12.45
CA GLY A 30 7.05 6.25 11.34
C GLY A 30 6.87 5.56 9.98
N ARG A 31 6.86 4.22 9.94
CA ARG A 31 6.71 3.45 8.69
C ARG A 31 5.86 2.21 8.90
N LEU A 32 4.90 2.01 8.01
CA LEU A 32 3.99 0.87 8.02
C LEU A 32 4.09 0.14 6.69
N THR A 33 4.32 -1.17 6.72
CA THR A 33 4.30 -2.02 5.54
C THR A 33 3.20 -3.07 5.69
N ALA A 34 2.20 -3.04 4.82
CA ALA A 34 1.14 -4.04 4.77
C ALA A 34 1.31 -4.93 3.53
N TYR A 35 1.06 -6.22 3.72
CA TYR A 35 1.03 -7.21 2.65
C TYR A 35 -0.42 -7.52 2.32
N ALA A 36 -0.91 -6.98 1.21
CA ALA A 36 -2.32 -7.06 0.84
C ALA A 36 -2.55 -8.12 -0.23
N ALA A 37 -3.32 -9.15 0.11
CA ALA A 37 -3.74 -10.20 -0.82
C ALA A 37 -4.77 -9.66 -1.81
N THR A 38 -4.79 -10.23 -3.01
CA THR A 38 -5.74 -9.86 -4.08
C THR A 38 -6.99 -10.73 -4.17
N GLY A 39 -7.15 -11.62 -3.19
CA GLY A 39 -8.33 -12.44 -2.96
C GLY A 39 -8.65 -12.51 -1.47
N ARG A 40 -9.78 -13.14 -1.14
CA ARG A 40 -10.33 -13.11 0.23
C ARG A 40 -9.59 -13.96 1.27
N GLY A 41 -8.63 -14.81 0.86
CA GLY A 41 -7.81 -15.60 1.80
C GLY A 41 -8.61 -16.55 2.72
N THR A 42 -9.75 -17.08 2.26
CA THR A 42 -10.71 -17.82 3.11
C THR A 42 -10.20 -19.18 3.62
N THR A 43 -9.14 -19.72 3.03
CA THR A 43 -8.52 -20.98 3.44
C THR A 43 -7.00 -20.85 3.36
N ARG A 44 -6.27 -21.73 4.07
CA ARG A 44 -4.80 -21.77 3.96
C ARG A 44 -4.34 -22.03 2.51
N GLY A 45 -5.07 -22.82 1.73
CA GLY A 45 -4.74 -23.04 0.31
C GLY A 45 -4.85 -21.77 -0.54
N ALA A 46 -5.70 -20.82 -0.14
CA ALA A 46 -5.91 -19.55 -0.85
C ALA A 46 -4.76 -18.55 -0.68
N THR A 47 -3.76 -18.84 0.16
CA THR A 47 -2.55 -18.01 0.28
C THR A 47 -1.52 -18.32 -0.81
N LEU A 48 -1.72 -19.39 -1.59
CA LEU A 48 -0.86 -19.81 -2.68
C LEU A 48 -1.45 -19.37 -4.04
N ASN A 49 -0.59 -19.28 -5.07
CA ASN A 49 -0.98 -18.99 -6.46
C ASN A 49 -1.78 -17.69 -6.67
N SER A 50 -1.60 -16.70 -5.80
CA SER A 50 -2.27 -15.40 -5.87
C SER A 50 -1.26 -14.25 -5.74
N PRO A 51 -1.44 -13.13 -6.48
CA PRO A 51 -0.62 -11.94 -6.27
C PRO A 51 -0.78 -11.36 -4.86
N LEU A 52 0.34 -10.86 -4.34
CA LEU A 52 0.44 -10.12 -3.08
C LEU A 52 0.99 -8.72 -3.38
N LEU A 53 0.29 -7.69 -2.94
CA LEU A 53 0.72 -6.29 -3.09
C LEU A 53 1.42 -5.83 -1.82
N THR A 54 2.57 -5.18 -1.95
CA THR A 54 3.25 -4.52 -0.85
C THR A 54 2.81 -3.06 -0.79
N VAL A 55 2.15 -2.68 0.30
CA VAL A 55 1.71 -1.31 0.58
C VAL A 55 2.63 -0.72 1.64
N GLU A 56 3.33 0.35 1.30
CA GLU A 56 4.22 1.04 2.23
C GLU A 56 3.71 2.45 2.48
N LEU A 57 3.56 2.79 3.76
CA LEU A 57 3.18 4.09 4.24
C LEU A 57 4.33 4.68 5.04
N TRP A 58 4.64 5.96 4.81
CA TRP A 58 5.57 6.76 5.62
C TRP A 58 5.15 8.22 5.57
N SER A 59 5.80 9.08 6.33
CA SER A 59 5.57 10.53 6.26
C SER A 59 6.87 11.27 5.97
N PRO A 60 6.98 11.99 4.84
CA PRO A 60 8.15 12.81 4.53
C PRO A 60 8.11 14.20 5.20
N ALA A 61 6.92 14.67 5.61
CA ALA A 61 6.70 15.96 6.26
C ALA A 61 5.37 15.93 7.01
N GLU A 62 5.19 16.82 7.99
CA GLU A 62 3.94 16.91 8.76
C GLU A 62 2.74 17.13 7.83
N GLY A 63 1.66 16.38 8.06
CA GLY A 63 0.45 16.45 7.25
C GLY A 63 0.57 15.77 5.87
N VAL A 64 1.67 15.06 5.60
CA VAL A 64 1.91 14.33 4.34
C VAL A 64 2.10 12.85 4.60
N ILE A 65 1.35 12.01 3.87
CA ILE A 65 1.52 10.56 3.85
C ILE A 65 2.03 10.13 2.47
N GLY A 66 3.24 9.58 2.44
CA GLY A 66 3.76 8.84 1.31
C GLY A 66 3.12 7.46 1.24
N VAL A 67 2.61 7.09 0.07
CA VAL A 67 2.02 5.77 -0.18
C VAL A 67 2.71 5.15 -1.39
N ARG A 68 3.28 3.95 -1.21
CA ARG A 68 3.87 3.17 -2.31
C ARG A 68 3.19 1.82 -2.40
N LEU A 69 2.68 1.51 -3.59
CA LEU A 69 2.07 0.22 -3.93
C LEU A 69 3.00 -0.51 -4.90
N THR A 70 3.49 -1.68 -4.50
CA THR A 70 4.42 -2.49 -5.31
C THR A 70 3.80 -3.86 -5.61
N HIS A 71 3.76 -4.23 -6.90
CA HIS A 71 3.41 -5.58 -7.34
C HIS A 71 4.68 -6.43 -7.61
N HIS A 72 5.56 -5.96 -8.49
CA HIS A 72 6.84 -6.61 -8.78
C HIS A 72 8.00 -5.65 -8.50
N ALA A 73 8.86 -6.00 -7.55
CA ALA A 73 10.02 -5.19 -7.16
C ALA A 73 11.26 -5.42 -8.04
N GLY A 74 11.26 -6.45 -8.90
CA GLY A 74 12.43 -6.83 -9.72
C GLY A 74 12.68 -5.97 -10.97
N ARG A 75 12.00 -4.82 -11.11
CA ARG A 75 12.20 -3.92 -12.26
C ARG A 75 13.34 -2.95 -11.98
N LEU A 76 14.17 -2.70 -12.99
CA LEU A 76 15.21 -1.66 -12.92
C LEU A 76 14.57 -0.27 -12.84
N ARG A 77 14.99 0.53 -11.86
CA ARG A 77 14.58 1.94 -11.73
C ARG A 77 15.44 2.80 -12.66
N ARG A 78 14.85 3.24 -13.79
CA ARG A 78 15.60 3.93 -14.85
C ARG A 78 15.84 5.43 -14.63
N GLY A 79 15.09 6.08 -13.73
CA GLY A 79 15.20 7.51 -13.47
C GLY A 79 14.96 8.40 -14.70
N PRO A 80 15.11 9.74 -14.55
CA PRO A 80 15.33 10.45 -13.30
C PRO A 80 14.08 10.42 -12.40
N ASP A 81 14.29 10.57 -11.09
CA ASP A 81 13.20 10.79 -10.13
C ASP A 81 13.03 12.28 -9.85
N PHE A 82 11.85 12.68 -9.36
CA PHE A 82 11.66 14.04 -8.87
C PHE A 82 12.61 14.32 -7.71
N THR A 83 13.21 15.52 -7.70
CA THR A 83 13.91 16.03 -6.53
C THR A 83 12.89 16.32 -5.44
N LEU A 84 12.96 15.57 -4.34
CA LEU A 84 12.14 15.78 -3.16
C LEU A 84 13.00 16.45 -2.08
N ALA A 85 12.36 17.21 -1.19
CA ALA A 85 13.02 17.70 0.02
C ALA A 85 13.43 16.53 0.92
N GLU A 86 14.45 16.75 1.76
CA GLU A 86 14.85 15.76 2.76
C GLU A 86 13.68 15.45 3.71
N PRO A 87 13.40 14.17 3.99
CA PRO A 87 12.34 13.80 4.91
C PRO A 87 12.57 14.39 6.31
N VAL A 88 11.53 14.96 6.91
CA VAL A 88 11.57 15.46 8.28
C VAL A 88 11.53 14.27 9.25
N PRO A 89 12.56 14.05 10.09
CA PRO A 89 12.57 12.94 11.05
C PRO A 89 11.39 13.02 12.02
N GLY A 90 10.72 11.87 12.24
CA GLY A 90 9.60 11.80 13.18
C GLY A 90 8.29 12.45 12.70
N ALA A 91 8.21 12.85 11.43
CA ALA A 91 6.97 13.39 10.83
C ALA A 91 5.80 12.39 10.79
N GLY A 92 6.09 11.10 10.99
CA GLY A 92 5.09 10.03 11.07
C GLY A 92 5.23 9.22 12.35
N ARG A 93 4.09 8.76 12.90
CA ARG A 93 4.02 7.80 14.00
C ARG A 93 3.08 6.68 13.63
N THR A 94 3.44 5.45 13.97
CA THR A 94 2.62 4.28 13.70
C THR A 94 1.90 3.79 14.94
N ARG A 95 0.69 3.29 14.77
CA ARG A 95 -0.08 2.58 15.80
C ARG A 95 -0.63 1.30 15.18
N HIS A 96 -0.61 0.21 15.95
CA HIS A 96 -1.19 -1.06 15.52
C HIS A 96 -1.89 -1.70 16.72
N GLU A 97 -3.20 -1.52 16.78
CA GLU A 97 -4.05 -1.95 17.89
C GLU A 97 -5.38 -2.43 17.32
N ASP A 98 -5.99 -3.43 17.96
CA ASP A 98 -7.33 -3.95 17.62
C ASP A 98 -7.51 -4.35 16.14
N GLY A 99 -6.45 -4.86 15.51
CA GLY A 99 -6.46 -5.28 14.10
C GLY A 99 -6.48 -4.14 13.10
N VAL A 100 -6.24 -2.91 13.55
CA VAL A 100 -6.20 -1.70 12.74
C VAL A 100 -4.79 -1.14 12.75
N ALA A 101 -4.25 -0.85 11.57
CA ALA A 101 -2.90 -0.32 11.45
C ALA A 101 -2.93 1.11 10.91
N GLU A 102 -2.36 2.04 11.67
CA GLU A 102 -2.44 3.48 11.41
C GLU A 102 -1.04 4.09 11.26
N LEU A 103 -0.93 5.04 10.33
CA LEU A 103 0.17 5.99 10.24
C LEU A 103 -0.41 7.39 10.38
N VAL A 104 0.04 8.11 11.41
CA VAL A 104 -0.38 9.47 11.74
C VAL A 104 0.74 10.45 11.43
N SER A 105 0.42 11.54 10.73
CA SER A 105 1.30 12.67 10.44
C SER A 105 0.56 13.98 10.68
N GLY A 106 0.87 14.65 11.79
CA GLY A 106 0.13 15.84 12.22
C GLY A 106 -1.38 15.55 12.30
N PRO A 107 -2.24 16.31 11.59
CA PRO A 107 -3.69 16.10 11.57
C PRO A 107 -4.16 15.00 10.60
N LEU A 108 -3.26 14.38 9.83
CA LEU A 108 -3.60 13.40 8.79
C LEU A 108 -3.29 11.97 9.25
N THR A 109 -4.26 11.06 9.08
CA THR A 109 -4.09 9.63 9.39
C THR A 109 -4.41 8.77 8.17
N ALA A 110 -3.52 7.84 7.85
CA ALA A 110 -3.79 6.73 6.95
C ALA A 110 -4.06 5.47 7.78
N ARG A 111 -5.11 4.73 7.44
CA ARG A 111 -5.57 3.56 8.19
C ARG A 111 -5.82 2.39 7.24
N LEU A 112 -5.30 1.23 7.62
CA LEU A 112 -5.47 -0.05 6.93
C LEU A 112 -6.25 -1.03 7.81
#